data_AF-A0A661QLG5-F1
#
_entry.id   AF-A0A661QLG5-F1
#
_cell.length_a   1.000
_cell.length_b   1.000
_cell.length_c   1.000
_cell.angle_alpha   90.00
_cell.angle_beta   90.00
_cell.angle_gamma   90.00
#
_symmetry.space_group_name_H-M   'P 1'
#
loop_
_entity.id
_entity.type
_entity.pdbx_description
1 polymer ?
#
loop_
_entity_poly.entity_id
_entity_poly.type
_entity_poly.pdbx_seq_one_letter_code
_entity_poly.pdbx_strand_id
1 'polypeptide(L)'
;MDKRQWIVYLVRCSDGSLYCGITNNLKNRLAAHNSGRGAKYTRSRRPVKLVGVSSKMTKSDTLKLEYRVKQVPASKKYLEFKIGENEMIKNLKKNLQAINRGIKVIAKKVDQMIVAVGELEKIKTAKAKPAKKSTTKKPAKLTAVDTIFGIIKTSKKGVEVSTLMKKSSFNQKKTCVIH
;
A
#
# COMPACT_ATOMS: atom_id res chain seq x y z
N MET A 1 9.26 -17.64 -12.15
CA MET A 1 8.85 -16.32 -12.70
C MET A 1 9.99 -15.77 -13.54
N ASP A 2 9.76 -15.43 -14.81
CA ASP A 2 10.79 -14.80 -15.65
C ASP A 2 11.05 -13.38 -15.14
N LYS A 3 12.18 -13.18 -14.48
CA LYS A 3 12.58 -11.89 -13.87
C LYS A 3 12.98 -10.86 -14.94
N ARG A 4 13.16 -11.28 -16.19
CA ARG A 4 13.58 -10.40 -17.29
C ARG A 4 12.38 -9.69 -17.88
N GLN A 5 12.48 -8.37 -17.92
CA GLN A 5 11.52 -7.50 -18.58
C GLN A 5 11.78 -7.47 -20.09
N TRP A 6 10.73 -7.63 -20.86
CA TRP A 6 10.75 -7.63 -22.32
C TRP A 6 9.93 -6.46 -22.86
N ILE A 7 10.28 -6.02 -24.06
CA ILE A 7 9.60 -4.95 -24.78
C ILE A 7 9.36 -5.37 -26.23
N VAL A 8 8.27 -4.87 -26.81
CA VAL A 8 8.03 -4.88 -28.24
C VAL A 8 8.55 -3.55 -28.80
N TYR A 9 9.21 -3.61 -29.95
CA TYR A 9 9.66 -2.42 -30.67
C TYR A 9 9.20 -2.46 -32.12
N LEU A 10 9.00 -1.27 -32.67
CA LEU A 10 8.65 -1.04 -34.06
C LEU A 10 9.75 -0.19 -34.70
N VAL A 11 10.28 -0.66 -35.82
CA VAL A 11 11.28 0.08 -36.62
C VAL A 11 10.77 0.26 -38.04
N ARG A 12 11.17 1.39 -38.63
CA ARG A 12 11.00 1.69 -40.05
C ARG A 12 12.28 1.36 -40.78
N CYS A 13 12.16 0.51 -41.79
CA CYS A 13 13.24 0.16 -42.70
C CYS A 13 13.46 1.27 -43.73
N SER A 14 14.56 1.18 -44.49
CA SER A 14 14.91 2.16 -45.53
C SER A 14 13.89 2.26 -46.67
N ASP A 15 13.19 1.17 -46.97
CA ASP A 15 12.11 1.11 -47.96
C ASP A 15 10.74 1.57 -47.42
N GLY A 16 10.72 2.14 -46.21
CA GLY A 16 9.50 2.61 -45.55
C GLY A 16 8.67 1.51 -44.89
N SER A 17 9.02 0.23 -45.07
CA SER A 17 8.33 -0.90 -44.43
C SER A 17 8.51 -0.89 -42.91
N LEU A 18 7.54 -1.46 -42.20
CA LEU A 18 7.55 -1.55 -40.73
C LEU A 18 7.86 -2.98 -40.28
N TYR A 19 8.91 -3.11 -39.46
CA TYR A 19 9.27 -4.35 -38.79
C TYR A 19 8.95 -4.27 -37.30
N CYS A 20 8.31 -5.32 -36.78
CA CYS A 20 7.99 -5.48 -35.37
C CYS A 20 8.79 -6.65 -34.80
N GLY A 21 9.36 -6.48 -33.62
CA GLY A 21 10.04 -7.55 -32.91
C GLY A 21 10.10 -7.30 -31.41
N ILE A 22 10.65 -8.27 -30.68
CA ILE A 22 10.76 -8.23 -29.22
C ILE A 22 12.22 -8.24 -28.79
N THR A 23 12.53 -7.64 -27.66
CA THR A 23 13.87 -7.67 -27.06
C THR A 23 13.83 -7.32 -25.58
N ASN A 24 14.89 -7.67 -24.87
CA ASN A 24 15.18 -7.19 -23.51
C ASN A 24 16.28 -6.09 -23.51
N ASN A 25 16.95 -5.86 -24.64
CA ASN A 25 17.99 -4.84 -24.81
C ASN A 25 17.84 -4.16 -26.17
N LEU A 26 17.11 -3.04 -26.18
CA LEU A 26 16.80 -2.28 -27.39
C LEU A 26 18.04 -1.72 -28.09
N LYS A 27 18.98 -1.17 -27.32
CA LYS A 27 20.18 -0.52 -27.85
C LYS A 27 21.02 -1.52 -28.65
N ASN A 28 21.30 -2.68 -28.05
CA ASN A 28 22.06 -3.74 -28.71
C ASN A 28 21.30 -4.28 -29.93
N ARG A 29 19.97 -4.41 -29.84
CA ARG A 29 19.15 -4.92 -30.95
C ARG A 29 19.13 -3.96 -32.14
N LEU A 30 19.01 -2.66 -31.91
CA LEU A 30 19.07 -1.64 -32.96
C LEU A 30 20.45 -1.57 -33.61
N ALA A 31 21.52 -1.63 -32.82
CA ALA A 31 22.89 -1.70 -33.34
C ALA A 31 23.12 -2.97 -34.19
N ALA A 32 22.58 -4.12 -33.76
CA ALA A 32 22.64 -5.36 -34.54
C ALA A 32 21.90 -5.22 -35.89
N HIS A 33 20.71 -4.63 -35.90
CA HIS A 33 19.96 -4.37 -37.13
C HIS A 33 20.75 -3.47 -38.10
N ASN A 34 21.28 -2.34 -37.62
CA ASN A 34 22.03 -1.42 -38.48
C ASN A 34 23.39 -1.96 -38.93
N SER A 35 24.04 -2.82 -38.14
CA SER A 35 25.26 -3.53 -38.54
C SER A 35 25.04 -4.75 -39.44
N GLY A 36 23.79 -5.08 -39.80
CA GLY A 36 23.48 -6.22 -40.67
C GLY A 36 23.51 -7.58 -39.98
N ARG A 37 23.69 -7.62 -38.66
CA ARG A 37 23.59 -8.84 -37.81
C ARG A 37 22.20 -9.02 -37.18
N GLY A 38 21.23 -8.26 -37.67
CA GLY A 38 19.85 -8.27 -37.21
C GLY A 38 19.03 -9.42 -37.78
N ALA A 39 17.72 -9.23 -37.83
CA ALA A 39 16.81 -10.21 -38.44
C ALA A 39 17.07 -10.32 -39.95
N LYS A 40 16.77 -11.49 -40.55
CA LYS A 40 16.85 -11.70 -42.01
C LYS A 40 16.13 -10.58 -42.78
N TYR A 41 14.96 -10.18 -42.29
CA TYR A 41 14.12 -9.13 -42.90
C TYR A 41 14.80 -7.76 -42.92
N THR A 42 15.45 -7.36 -41.83
CA THR A 42 16.06 -6.03 -41.69
C THR A 42 17.48 -5.97 -42.27
N ARG A 43 18.15 -7.11 -42.45
CA ARG A 43 19.54 -7.19 -42.96
C ARG A 43 19.72 -6.54 -44.33
N SER A 44 18.76 -6.68 -45.25
CA SER A 44 18.79 -6.03 -46.56
C SER A 44 18.11 -4.65 -46.60
N ARG A 45 17.45 -4.23 -45.52
CA ARG A 45 16.59 -3.04 -45.47
C ARG A 45 17.08 -2.01 -44.45
N ARG A 46 18.38 -1.73 -44.51
CA ARG A 46 19.09 -0.81 -43.62
C ARG A 46 19.25 0.57 -44.28
N PRO A 47 19.41 1.65 -43.51
CA PRO A 47 19.32 1.71 -42.05
C PRO A 47 17.88 1.56 -41.54
N VAL A 48 17.73 1.02 -40.34
CA VAL A 48 16.45 1.00 -39.62
C VAL A 48 16.39 2.14 -38.61
N LYS A 49 15.23 2.79 -38.52
CA LYS A 49 14.95 3.86 -37.55
C LYS A 49 13.89 3.40 -36.57
N LEU A 50 14.09 3.69 -35.29
CA LEU A 50 13.10 3.38 -34.25
C LEU A 50 11.87 4.28 -34.40
N VAL A 51 10.67 3.67 -34.36
CA VAL A 51 9.38 4.39 -34.47
C VAL A 51 8.59 4.28 -33.18
N GLY A 52 8.68 3.15 -32.48
CA GLY A 52 7.93 2.94 -31.24
C GLY A 52 8.55 1.85 -30.37
N VAL A 53 8.32 1.97 -29.07
CA VAL A 53 8.75 1.02 -28.03
C VAL A 53 7.62 0.89 -27.02
N SER A 54 7.36 -0.35 -26.61
CA SER A 54 6.32 -0.63 -25.65
C SER A 54 6.83 -0.43 -24.23
N SER A 55 5.89 -0.28 -23.29
CA SER A 55 6.19 -0.52 -21.87
C SER A 55 6.81 -1.91 -21.64
N LYS A 56 7.63 -2.01 -20.59
CA LYS A 56 8.26 -3.26 -20.15
C LYS A 56 7.20 -4.22 -19.60
N MET A 57 7.21 -5.46 -20.06
CA MET A 57 6.22 -6.47 -19.66
C MET A 57 6.85 -7.87 -19.55
N THR A 58 6.03 -8.85 -19.19
CA THR A 58 6.48 -10.25 -19.14
C THR A 58 6.75 -10.77 -20.54
N LYS A 59 7.58 -11.81 -20.67
CA LYS A 59 7.86 -12.43 -21.97
C LYS A 59 6.56 -12.89 -22.67
N SER A 60 5.66 -13.50 -21.92
CA SER A 60 4.38 -14.01 -22.43
C SER A 60 3.49 -12.88 -22.96
N ASP A 61 3.39 -11.76 -22.25
CA ASP A 61 2.59 -10.62 -22.71
C ASP A 61 3.22 -9.95 -23.93
N THR A 62 4.55 -9.89 -23.96
CA THR A 62 5.31 -9.34 -25.11
C THR A 62 5.04 -10.14 -26.37
N LEU A 63 5.03 -11.47 -26.28
CA LEU A 63 4.74 -12.36 -27.41
C LEU A 63 3.29 -12.21 -27.90
N LYS A 64 2.32 -12.05 -26.99
CA LYS A 64 0.92 -11.80 -27.35
C LYS A 64 0.77 -10.48 -28.11
N LEU A 65 1.42 -9.41 -27.63
CA LEU A 65 1.39 -8.11 -28.30
C LEU A 65 2.09 -8.16 -29.67
N GLU A 66 3.27 -8.79 -29.76
CA GLU A 66 3.98 -8.97 -31.03
C GLU A 66 3.12 -9.72 -32.05
N TYR A 67 2.47 -10.82 -31.62
CA TYR A 67 1.57 -11.59 -32.47
C TYR A 67 0.43 -10.72 -32.99
N ARG A 68 -0.25 -9.98 -32.11
CA ARG A 68 -1.36 -9.08 -32.49
C ARG A 68 -0.91 -8.04 -33.52
N VAL A 69 0.24 -7.40 -33.30
CA VAL A 69 0.80 -6.39 -34.22
C VAL A 69 1.23 -7.00 -35.56
N LYS A 70 1.63 -8.27 -35.59
CA LYS A 70 1.98 -8.96 -36.85
C LYS A 70 0.76 -9.31 -37.71
N GLN A 71 -0.41 -9.49 -37.10
CA GLN A 71 -1.65 -9.83 -37.82
C GLN A 71 -2.29 -8.64 -38.55
N VAL A 72 -1.94 -7.40 -38.17
CA VAL A 72 -2.53 -6.22 -38.80
C VAL A 72 -1.75 -5.77 -40.04
N PRO A 73 -2.43 -5.20 -41.06
CA PRO A 73 -1.79 -4.60 -42.23
C PRO A 73 -0.79 -3.51 -41.85
N ALA A 74 0.22 -3.29 -42.69
CA ALA A 74 1.30 -2.33 -42.42
C ALA A 74 0.80 -0.93 -42.02
N SER A 75 -0.25 -0.43 -42.68
CA SER A 75 -0.85 0.88 -42.40
C SER A 75 -1.45 1.00 -40.99
N LYS A 76 -1.89 -0.12 -40.40
CA LYS A 76 -2.53 -0.16 -39.08
C LYS A 76 -1.60 -0.60 -37.95
N LYS A 77 -0.38 -1.07 -38.26
CA LYS A 77 0.58 -1.57 -37.27
C LYS A 77 0.90 -0.58 -36.16
N TYR A 78 1.14 0.68 -36.51
CA TYR A 78 1.46 1.70 -35.52
C TYR A 78 0.29 1.96 -34.56
N LEU A 79 -0.94 1.98 -35.09
CA LEU A 79 -2.14 2.16 -34.29
C LEU A 79 -2.37 0.97 -33.36
N GLU A 80 -2.28 -0.25 -33.88
CA GLU A 80 -2.46 -1.47 -33.09
C GLU A 80 -1.43 -1.58 -31.96
N PHE A 81 -0.18 -1.21 -32.26
CA PHE A 81 0.88 -1.13 -31.27
C PHE A 81 0.51 -0.18 -30.12
N LYS A 82 -0.05 1.00 -30.43
CA LYS A 82 -0.51 1.96 -29.41
C LYS A 82 -1.76 1.52 -28.66
N ILE A 83 -2.68 0.84 -29.33
CA ILE A 83 -3.87 0.27 -28.69
C ILE A 83 -3.45 -0.79 -27.66
N GLY A 84 -2.51 -1.67 -28.01
CA GLY A 84 -2.01 -2.69 -27.10
C GLY A 84 -1.42 -2.14 -25.80
N GLU A 85 -0.69 -1.01 -25.85
CA GLU A 85 -0.21 -0.31 -24.65
C GLU A 85 -1.38 0.17 -23.77
N ASN A 86 -2.39 0.78 -24.40
CA ASN A 86 -3.55 1.34 -23.70
C ASN A 86 -4.46 0.26 -23.09
N GLU A 87 -4.64 -0.87 -23.76
CA GLU A 87 -5.41 -2.00 -23.23
C GLU A 87 -4.78 -2.57 -21.97
N MET A 88 -3.45 -2.67 -21.92
CA MET A 88 -2.76 -3.19 -20.75
C MET A 88 -2.95 -2.27 -19.54
N ILE A 89 -2.85 -0.95 -19.74
CA ILE A 89 -3.14 0.05 -18.70
C ILE A 89 -4.58 -0.07 -18.22
N LYS A 90 -5.54 -0.28 -19.13
CA LYS A 90 -6.96 -0.46 -18.80
C LYS A 90 -7.18 -1.71 -17.95
N ASN A 91 -6.51 -2.82 -18.27
CA ASN A 91 -6.60 -4.07 -17.51
C ASN A 91 -6.00 -3.92 -16.11
N LEU A 92 -4.86 -3.25 -15.98
CA LEU A 92 -4.26 -2.95 -14.67
C LEU A 92 -5.20 -2.10 -13.80
N LYS A 93 -5.81 -1.05 -14.36
CA LYS A 93 -6.80 -0.22 -13.66
C LYS A 93 -8.01 -1.03 -13.20
N LYS A 94 -8.53 -1.93 -14.04
CA LYS A 94 -9.65 -2.82 -13.68
C LYS A 94 -9.28 -3.75 -12.53
N ASN A 95 -8.09 -4.36 -12.58
CA ASN A 95 -7.60 -5.24 -11.52
C ASN A 95 -7.44 -4.48 -10.19
N LEU A 96 -6.88 -3.28 -10.23
CA LEU A 96 -6.75 -2.42 -9.05
C LEU A 96 -8.12 -2.09 -8.44
N GLN A 97 -9.10 -1.74 -9.26
CA GLN A 97 -10.47 -1.52 -8.79
C GLN A 97 -11.08 -2.77 -8.16
N ALA A 98 -10.85 -3.95 -8.74
CA ALA A 98 -11.33 -5.21 -8.18
C ALA A 98 -10.72 -5.50 -6.80
N ILE A 99 -9.40 -5.29 -6.66
CA ILE A 99 -8.68 -5.42 -5.39
C ILE A 99 -9.24 -4.45 -4.35
N ASN A 100 -9.43 -3.18 -4.70
CA ASN A 100 -9.97 -2.17 -3.79
C ASN A 100 -11.39 -2.52 -3.32
N ARG A 101 -12.23 -3.06 -4.20
CA ARG A 101 -13.56 -3.58 -3.82
C ARG A 101 -13.45 -4.73 -2.82
N GLY A 102 -12.54 -5.68 -3.07
CA GLY A 102 -12.27 -6.79 -2.16
C GLY A 102 -11.82 -6.32 -0.77
N ILE A 103 -10.87 -5.37 -0.73
CA ILE A 103 -10.38 -4.77 0.53
C ILE A 103 -11.53 -4.11 1.29
N LYS A 104 -12.41 -3.37 0.62
CA LYS A 104 -13.57 -2.73 1.26
C LYS A 104 -14.55 -3.74 1.87
N VAL A 105 -14.78 -4.86 1.20
CA VAL A 105 -15.61 -5.95 1.72
C VAL A 105 -14.97 -6.59 2.96
N ILE A 106 -13.66 -6.84 2.91
CA ILE A 106 -12.91 -7.40 4.05
C ILE A 106 -12.97 -6.44 5.25
N ALA A 107 -12.73 -5.14 5.04
CA ALA A 107 -12.80 -4.13 6.09
C ALA A 107 -14.18 -4.14 6.78
N LYS A 108 -15.27 -4.16 5.99
CA LYS A 108 -16.64 -4.23 6.54
C LYS A 108 -16.87 -5.51 7.35
N LYS A 109 -16.33 -6.66 6.92
CA LYS A 109 -16.44 -7.91 7.67
C LYS A 109 -15.66 -7.86 8.98
N VAL A 110 -14.47 -7.25 8.98
CA VAL A 110 -13.67 -7.06 10.20
C VAL A 110 -14.41 -6.16 11.18
N ASP A 111 -14.98 -5.04 10.71
CA ASP A 111 -15.79 -4.14 11.56
C ASP A 111 -16.98 -4.89 12.19
N GLN A 112 -17.68 -5.71 11.41
CA GLN A 112 -18.78 -6.55 11.92
C GLN A 112 -18.30 -7.57 12.95
N MET A 113 -17.13 -8.20 12.74
CA MET A 113 -16.54 -9.13 13.70
C MET A 113 -16.15 -8.43 15.00
N ILE A 114 -15.61 -7.20 14.95
CA ILE A 114 -15.28 -6.41 16.15
C ILE A 114 -16.55 -6.13 16.97
N VAL A 115 -17.64 -5.75 16.32
CA VAL A 115 -18.94 -5.54 16.98
C VAL A 115 -19.43 -6.83 17.63
N ALA A 116 -19.41 -7.95 16.91
CA ALA A 116 -19.85 -9.24 17.43
C ALA A 116 -18.98 -9.74 18.62
N VAL A 117 -17.67 -9.52 18.59
CA VAL A 117 -16.77 -9.83 19.71
C VAL A 117 -17.07 -8.95 20.92
N GLY A 118 -17.31 -7.65 20.71
CA GLY A 118 -17.71 -6.73 21.78
C GLY A 118 -19.04 -7.09 22.43
N GLU A 119 -20.00 -7.61 21.66
CA GLU A 119 -21.26 -8.14 22.20
C GLU A 119 -21.06 -9.43 23.01
N LEU A 120 -20.19 -10.34 22.56
CA LEU A 120 -19.83 -11.55 23.29
C LEU A 120 -19.08 -11.26 24.61
N GLU A 121 -18.26 -10.21 24.65
CA GLU A 121 -17.65 -9.74 25.89
C GLU A 121 -18.69 -9.23 26.89
N LYS A 122 -19.71 -8.48 26.44
CA LYS A 122 -20.82 -8.01 27.29
C LYS A 122 -21.67 -9.15 27.85
N ILE A 123 -21.90 -10.21 27.08
CA ILE A 123 -22.68 -11.39 27.52
C ILE A 123 -21.88 -12.25 28.53
N LYS A 124 -20.56 -12.36 28.38
CA LYS A 124 -19.70 -13.04 29.37
C LYS A 124 -19.69 -12.33 30.73
N THR A 125 -19.79 -11.01 30.77
CA THR A 125 -19.95 -10.25 32.03
C THR A 125 -21.34 -10.36 32.66
N ALA A 126 -22.37 -10.76 31.90
CA ALA A 126 -23.75 -10.86 32.40
C ALA A 126 -24.14 -12.26 32.94
N LYS A 127 -23.36 -13.31 32.67
CA LYS A 127 -23.65 -14.71 33.05
C LYS A 127 -22.90 -15.25 34.27
N ALA A 128 -22.18 -14.42 35.01
CA ALA A 128 -21.52 -14.84 36.25
C ALA A 128 -22.35 -14.44 37.50
N LYS A 129 -23.05 -15.39 38.11
CA LYS A 129 -23.47 -15.29 39.54
C LYS A 129 -22.18 -15.29 40.39
N PRO A 130 -22.06 -14.47 41.45
CA PRO A 130 -20.77 -14.30 42.13
C PRO A 130 -20.45 -15.54 42.97
N ALA A 131 -19.48 -16.34 42.53
CA ALA A 131 -18.78 -17.29 43.37
C ALA A 131 -17.40 -16.71 43.72
N LYS A 132 -17.18 -16.46 45.01
CA LYS A 132 -15.93 -15.94 45.61
C LYS A 132 -14.68 -16.63 45.06
N LYS A 133 -13.76 -15.87 44.45
CA LYS A 133 -12.31 -16.00 44.71
C LYS A 133 -11.53 -14.73 44.33
N SER A 134 -10.60 -14.42 45.21
CA SER A 134 -9.76 -13.23 45.34
C SER A 134 -8.80 -13.00 44.17
N THR A 135 -8.73 -11.77 43.67
CA THR A 135 -7.54 -11.25 42.97
C THR A 135 -7.17 -9.88 43.54
N THR A 136 -6.00 -9.85 44.17
CA THR A 136 -5.36 -8.67 44.76
C THR A 136 -4.90 -7.73 43.65
N LYS A 137 -5.67 -6.68 43.37
CA LYS A 137 -5.14 -5.48 42.69
C LYS A 137 -4.27 -4.72 43.70
N LYS A 138 -2.96 -4.64 43.43
CA LYS A 138 -2.06 -3.72 44.14
C LYS A 138 -2.59 -2.29 43.97
N PRO A 139 -2.93 -1.56 45.04
CA PRO A 139 -3.51 -0.23 44.90
C PRO A 139 -2.44 0.72 44.31
N ALA A 140 -2.81 1.44 43.25
CA ALA A 140 -2.03 2.59 42.81
C ALA A 140 -1.96 3.57 43.97
N LYS A 141 -0.75 4.03 44.33
CA LYS A 141 -0.58 5.05 45.37
C LYS A 141 -1.31 6.31 44.91
N LEU A 142 -2.33 6.72 45.66
CA LEU A 142 -2.98 8.02 45.47
C LEU A 142 -1.93 9.12 45.53
N THR A 143 -1.94 10.02 44.56
CA THR A 143 -1.01 11.14 44.57
C THR A 143 -1.44 12.15 45.64
N ALA A 144 -0.50 12.92 46.19
CA ALA A 144 -0.81 13.90 47.24
C ALA A 144 -1.88 14.92 46.79
N VAL A 145 -1.89 15.24 45.49
CA VAL A 145 -2.85 16.15 44.86
C VAL A 145 -4.27 15.59 44.90
N ASP A 146 -4.44 14.31 44.62
CA ASP A 146 -5.76 13.64 44.63
C ASP A 146 -6.37 13.62 46.04
N THR A 147 -5.52 13.52 47.06
CA THR A 147 -5.93 13.52 48.47
C THR A 147 -6.40 14.90 48.90
N ILE A 148 -5.68 15.96 48.51
CA ILE A 148 -6.05 17.35 48.77
C ILE A 148 -7.39 17.67 48.08
N PHE A 149 -7.55 17.28 46.81
CA PHE A 149 -8.79 17.50 46.07
C PHE A 149 -10.00 16.81 46.72
N GLY A 150 -9.81 15.60 47.26
CA GLY A 150 -10.86 14.89 48.00
C GLY A 150 -11.32 15.62 49.26
N ILE A 151 -10.38 16.20 50.02
CA ILE A 151 -10.70 16.95 51.24
C ILE A 151 -11.46 18.25 50.91
N ILE A 152 -11.04 18.95 49.85
CA ILE A 152 -11.71 20.19 49.42
C ILE A 152 -13.14 19.90 48.94
N LYS A 153 -13.32 18.88 48.09
CA LYS A 153 -14.64 18.54 47.53
C LYS A 153 -15.64 18.05 48.57
N THR A 154 -15.20 17.49 49.68
CA THR A 154 -16.08 16.97 50.74
C THR A 154 -16.49 18.03 51.75
N SER A 155 -15.86 19.21 51.78
CA SER A 155 -16.23 20.29 52.69
C SER A 155 -17.26 21.25 52.07
N LYS A 156 -18.45 21.29 52.66
CA LYS A 156 -19.54 22.16 52.19
C LYS A 156 -19.37 23.65 52.54
N LYS A 157 -18.46 24.02 53.44
CA LYS A 157 -18.28 25.40 53.95
C LYS A 157 -16.88 25.98 53.70
N GLY A 158 -16.11 25.40 52.78
CA GLY A 158 -14.68 25.71 52.60
C GLY A 158 -13.79 25.01 53.64
N VAL A 159 -12.49 24.94 53.41
CA VAL A 159 -11.52 24.33 54.34
C VAL A 159 -10.43 25.35 54.66
N GLU A 160 -10.21 25.60 55.95
CA GLU A 160 -9.17 26.51 56.45
C GLU A 160 -7.78 25.88 56.22
N VAL A 161 -6.78 26.70 55.85
CA VAL A 161 -5.48 26.22 55.35
C VAL A 161 -4.73 25.40 56.39
N SER A 162 -4.79 25.78 57.67
CA SER A 162 -4.15 25.02 58.75
C SER A 162 -4.76 23.62 58.92
N THR A 163 -6.06 23.49 58.66
CA THR A 163 -6.79 22.22 58.75
C THR A 163 -6.50 21.33 57.55
N LEU A 164 -6.35 21.92 56.36
CA LEU A 164 -5.99 21.20 55.15
C LEU A 164 -4.56 20.63 55.23
N MET A 165 -3.61 21.41 55.75
CA MET A 165 -2.22 20.98 55.92
C MET A 165 -2.09 19.84 56.95
N LYS A 166 -2.85 19.87 58.04
CA LYS A 166 -2.92 18.76 59.01
C LYS A 166 -3.50 17.49 58.40
N LYS A 167 -4.59 17.60 57.63
CA LYS A 167 -5.31 16.44 57.05
C LYS A 167 -4.61 15.82 55.84
N SER A 168 -3.79 16.60 55.13
CA SER A 168 -2.97 16.12 54.01
C SER A 168 -1.61 15.58 54.44
N SER A 169 -1.31 15.56 55.75
CA SER A 169 -0.04 15.12 56.33
C SER A 169 1.18 15.85 55.76
N PHE A 170 1.02 17.11 55.34
CA PHE A 170 2.08 17.94 54.75
C PHE A 170 2.91 18.61 55.85
N ASN A 171 4.20 18.29 55.95
CA ASN A 171 5.11 18.81 56.97
C ASN A 171 6.02 19.91 56.39
N GLN A 172 5.82 21.16 56.80
CA GLN A 172 6.58 22.32 56.30
C GLN A 172 8.08 22.29 56.60
N LYS A 173 8.57 21.47 57.55
CA LYS A 173 10.02 21.39 57.86
C LYS A 173 10.89 20.77 56.75
N LYS A 174 10.30 20.33 55.63
CA LYS A 174 10.99 19.73 54.47
C LYS A 174 10.91 20.57 53.18
N THR A 175 10.67 21.87 53.28
CA THR A 175 10.90 22.78 52.13
C THR A 175 12.37 23.18 52.12
N CYS A 176 13.20 22.47 51.34
CA CYS A 176 14.51 22.99 50.97
C CYS A 176 14.28 24.14 49.99
N VAL A 177 14.55 25.37 50.43
CA VAL A 177 14.60 26.55 49.58
C VAL A 177 15.80 26.37 48.66
N ILE A 178 15.54 26.07 47.39
CA ILE A 178 16.57 26.13 46.35
C ILE A 178 16.83 27.63 46.16
N HIS A 179 17.97 28.11 46.68
CA HIS A 179 18.55 29.40 46.30
C HIS A 179 19.20 29.27 44.92
#